data_AF-A0A1Y6KYE8-F1
#
_entry.id   AF-A0A1Y6KYE8-F1
#
_cell.length_a   1.000
_cell.length_b   1.000
_cell.length_c   1.000
_cell.angle_alpha   90.00
_cell.angle_beta   90.00
_cell.angle_gamma   90.00
#
_symmetry.space_group_name_H-M   'P 1'
#
loop_
_entity.id
_entity.type
_entity.pdbx_description
1 polymer ?
#
loop_
_entity_poly.entity_id
_entity_poly.type
_entity_poly.pdbx_seq_one_letter_code
_entity_poly.pdbx_strand_id
1 'polypeptide(L)'
;MAFQLLPVVIGGIAKFTKFPALVAVLFSIATSIFTFFLKFFTRRVAMNLVIVSMITASAVLAYTAIESLLFTIKFFVPPEVSVGLAIIAPTNFTACASVIFSARLIRWVWEWKAWVVHAISHG
;
A
#
# COMPACT_ATOMS: atom_id res chain seq x y z
N MET A 1 -15.76 41.89 -51.87
CA MET A 1 -14.29 41.93 -51.64
C MET A 1 -13.84 41.16 -50.39
N ALA A 2 -14.73 40.77 -49.46
CA ALA A 2 -14.36 40.05 -48.23
C ALA A 2 -14.04 38.54 -48.40
N PHE A 3 -14.56 37.89 -49.45
CA PHE A 3 -14.44 36.44 -49.63
C PHE A 3 -13.05 35.95 -50.10
N GLN A 4 -12.21 36.86 -50.61
CA GLN A 4 -10.86 36.52 -51.12
C GLN A 4 -9.79 36.49 -50.01
N LEU A 5 -10.11 36.92 -48.80
CA LEU A 5 -9.19 36.92 -47.65
C LEU A 5 -9.29 35.64 -46.79
N LEU A 6 -10.34 34.84 -46.97
CA LEU A 6 -10.52 33.54 -46.30
C LEU A 6 -9.34 32.58 -46.50
N PRO A 7 -8.82 32.33 -47.72
CA PRO A 7 -7.69 31.41 -47.90
C PRO A 7 -6.37 31.95 -47.31
N VAL A 8 -6.20 33.28 -47.22
CA VAL A 8 -5.01 33.90 -46.64
C VAL A 8 -5.04 33.83 -45.11
N VAL A 9 -6.19 34.07 -44.49
CA VAL A 9 -6.36 33.98 -43.03
C VAL A 9 -6.32 32.53 -42.55
N ILE A 10 -7.00 31.61 -43.26
CA ILE A 10 -6.97 30.16 -42.94
C ILE A 10 -5.56 29.58 -43.18
N GLY A 11 -4.88 30.00 -44.25
CA GLY A 11 -3.49 29.60 -44.54
C GLY A 11 -2.49 30.13 -43.50
N GLY A 12 -2.73 31.32 -42.94
CA GLY A 12 -1.95 31.86 -41.82
C GLY A 12 -2.14 31.07 -40.52
N ILE A 13 -3.39 30.80 -40.13
CA ILE A 13 -3.73 30.01 -38.93
C ILE A 13 -3.22 28.57 -39.04
N ALA A 14 -3.24 27.97 -40.23
CA ALA A 14 -2.69 26.64 -40.50
C ALA A 14 -1.16 26.55 -40.31
N LYS A 15 -0.43 27.66 -40.38
CA LYS A 15 1.01 27.69 -40.06
C LYS A 15 1.25 27.87 -38.56
N PHE A 16 0.41 28.66 -37.88
CA PHE A 16 0.48 28.83 -36.43
C PHE A 16 0.04 27.61 -35.64
N THR A 17 -0.74 26.68 -36.20
CA THR A 17 -1.14 25.42 -35.54
C THR A 17 -0.06 24.34 -35.54
N LYS A 18 0.94 24.43 -36.44
CA LYS A 18 2.06 23.48 -36.49
C LYS A 18 3.05 23.65 -35.34
N PHE A 19 3.23 24.87 -34.83
CA PHE A 19 4.09 25.17 -33.69
C PHE A 19 3.56 24.56 -32.37
N PRO A 20 2.30 24.79 -31.98
CA PRO A 20 1.66 24.16 -30.83
C PRO A 20 1.64 22.63 -30.93
N ALA A 21 1.42 22.06 -32.11
CA ALA A 21 1.44 20.61 -32.30
C ALA A 21 2.85 20.02 -32.05
N LEU A 22 3.90 20.67 -32.52
CA LEU A 22 5.28 20.23 -32.32
C LEU A 22 5.71 20.34 -30.85
N VAL A 23 5.31 21.45 -30.20
CA VAL A 23 5.49 21.67 -28.77
C VAL A 23 4.72 20.61 -27.97
N ALA A 24 3.46 20.34 -28.30
CA ALA A 24 2.65 19.32 -27.62
C ALA A 24 3.25 17.91 -27.75
N VAL A 25 3.80 17.54 -28.91
CA VAL A 25 4.48 16.26 -29.08
C VAL A 25 5.73 16.17 -28.21
N LEU A 26 6.58 17.21 -28.21
CA LEU A 26 7.77 17.29 -27.34
C LEU A 26 7.41 17.19 -25.85
N PHE A 27 6.38 17.92 -25.41
CA PHE A 27 5.86 17.82 -24.05
C PHE A 27 5.26 16.44 -23.75
N SER A 28 4.58 15.80 -24.71
CA SER A 28 4.04 14.43 -24.52
C SER A 28 5.16 13.40 -24.33
N ILE A 29 6.28 13.54 -25.04
CA ILE A 29 7.44 12.67 -24.89
C ILE A 29 8.11 12.93 -23.54
N ALA A 30 8.33 14.19 -23.16
CA ALA A 30 8.91 14.55 -21.87
C ALA A 30 8.05 14.06 -20.70
N THR A 31 6.73 14.22 -20.77
CA THR A 31 5.79 13.72 -19.75
C THR A 31 5.72 12.20 -19.72
N SER A 32 5.83 11.51 -20.85
CA SER A 32 5.87 10.04 -20.88
C SER A 32 7.09 9.48 -20.13
N ILE A 33 8.26 10.09 -20.33
CA ILE A 33 9.51 9.73 -19.64
C ILE A 33 9.40 10.03 -18.15
N PHE A 34 8.92 11.22 -17.80
CA PHE A 34 8.72 11.60 -16.40
C PHE A 34 7.73 10.66 -15.69
N THR A 35 6.63 10.30 -16.36
CA THR A 35 5.63 9.35 -15.84
C THR A 35 6.20 7.96 -15.68
N PHE A 36 7.10 7.51 -16.56
CA PHE A 36 7.80 6.24 -16.43
C PHE A 36 8.66 6.20 -15.17
N PHE A 37 9.47 7.24 -14.93
CA PHE A 37 10.29 7.35 -13.72
C PHE A 37 9.43 7.48 -12.45
N LEU A 38 8.35 8.25 -12.50
CA LEU A 38 7.39 8.33 -11.38
C LEU A 38 6.74 6.98 -11.09
N LYS A 39 6.28 6.23 -12.11
CA LYS A 39 5.72 4.89 -11.93
C LYS A 39 6.75 3.93 -11.33
N PHE A 40 8.00 4.01 -11.77
CA PHE A 40 9.07 3.18 -11.24
C PHE A 40 9.36 3.47 -9.77
N PHE A 41 9.49 4.76 -9.42
CA PHE A 41 9.74 5.18 -8.04
C PHE A 41 8.55 4.89 -7.13
N THR A 42 7.33 5.25 -7.56
CA THR A 42 6.10 5.00 -6.80
C THR A 42 5.85 3.50 -6.60
N ARG A 43 6.18 2.64 -7.58
CA ARG A 43 6.06 1.19 -7.40
C ARG A 43 6.93 0.67 -6.26
N ARG A 44 8.18 1.11 -6.13
CA ARG A 44 9.06 0.68 -5.04
C ARG A 44 8.55 1.18 -3.68
N VAL A 45 8.17 2.46 -3.60
CA VAL A 45 7.64 3.06 -2.37
C VAL A 45 6.32 2.42 -1.97
N ALA A 46 5.40 2.22 -2.91
CA ALA A 46 4.10 1.59 -2.65
C ALA A 46 4.26 0.15 -2.14
N MET A 47 5.17 -0.64 -2.72
CA MET A 47 5.43 -2.01 -2.25
C MET A 47 5.93 -2.02 -0.80
N ASN A 48 6.89 -1.15 -0.47
CA ASN A 48 7.40 -1.07 0.91
C ASN A 48 6.31 -0.59 1.88
N LEU A 49 5.49 0.39 1.48
CA LEU A 49 4.41 0.89 2.30
C LEU A 49 3.33 -0.17 2.55
N VAL A 50 3.00 -0.97 1.54
CA VAL A 50 2.07 -2.10 1.67
C VAL A 50 2.61 -3.17 2.61
N ILE A 51 3.90 -3.47 2.56
CA ILE A 51 4.52 -4.44 3.49
C ILE A 51 4.43 -3.93 4.94
N VAL A 52 4.79 -2.66 5.17
CA VAL A 52 4.73 -2.06 6.50
C VAL A 52 3.29 -1.99 7.01
N SER A 53 2.34 -1.57 6.17
CA SER A 53 0.93 -1.48 6.56
C SER A 53 0.31 -2.85 6.84
N MET A 54 0.71 -3.89 6.11
CA MET A 54 0.24 -5.26 6.36
C MET A 54 0.75 -5.78 7.70
N ILE A 55 2.02 -5.51 8.05
CA ILE A 55 2.60 -5.91 9.34
C ILE A 55 1.89 -5.17 10.48
N THR A 56 1.75 -3.84 10.38
CA THR A 56 1.09 -3.06 11.44
C THR A 56 -0.38 -3.41 11.60
N ALA A 57 -1.10 -3.63 10.50
CA ALA A 57 -2.48 -4.08 10.54
C ALA A 57 -2.62 -5.43 11.26
N SER A 58 -1.73 -6.39 10.97
CA SER A 58 -1.75 -7.70 11.64
C SER A 58 -1.49 -7.60 13.14
N ALA A 59 -0.57 -6.72 13.56
CA ALA A 59 -0.27 -6.49 14.98
C ALA A 59 -1.45 -5.85 15.72
N VAL A 60 -2.10 -4.86 15.10
CA VAL A 60 -3.28 -4.19 15.68
C VAL A 60 -4.44 -5.17 15.83
N LEU A 61 -4.71 -5.99 14.81
CA LEU A 61 -5.76 -7.00 14.87
C LEU A 61 -5.49 -8.05 15.95
N ALA A 62 -4.24 -8.51 16.08
CA ALA A 62 -3.86 -9.45 17.12
C ALA A 62 -4.02 -8.84 18.53
N TYR A 63 -3.62 -7.57 18.69
CA TYR A 63 -3.78 -6.86 19.96
C TYR A 63 -5.25 -6.74 20.36
N THR A 64 -6.11 -6.27 19.45
CA THR A 64 -7.55 -6.11 19.75
C THR A 64 -8.24 -7.45 20.00
N ALA A 65 -7.85 -8.51 19.29
CA ALA A 65 -8.33 -9.85 19.55
C ALA A 65 -7.95 -10.36 20.95
N ILE A 66 -6.71 -10.17 21.38
CA ILE A 66 -6.26 -10.59 22.72
C ILE A 66 -6.97 -9.78 23.82
N GLU A 67 -7.06 -8.46 23.67
CA GLU A 67 -7.73 -7.60 24.65
C GLU A 67 -9.23 -7.92 24.78
N SER A 68 -9.92 -8.15 23.66
CA SER A 68 -11.33 -8.54 23.69
C SER A 68 -11.55 -9.89 24.38
N LEU A 69 -10.69 -10.89 24.14
CA LEU A 69 -10.74 -12.16 24.86
C LEU A 69 -10.51 -11.97 26.36
N LEU A 70 -9.49 -11.19 26.75
CA LEU A 70 -9.23 -10.90 28.16
C LEU A 70 -10.40 -10.16 28.82
N PHE A 71 -11.06 -9.26 28.11
CA PHE A 71 -12.24 -8.57 28.61
C PHE A 71 -13.39 -9.54 28.87
N THR A 72 -13.66 -10.46 27.94
CA THR A 72 -14.71 -11.48 28.15
C THR A 72 -14.39 -12.40 29.32
N ILE A 73 -13.13 -12.82 29.48
CA ILE A 73 -12.71 -13.66 30.60
C ILE A 73 -12.88 -12.90 31.93
N LYS A 74 -12.44 -11.64 32.00
CA LYS A 74 -12.61 -10.80 33.19
C LYS A 74 -14.08 -10.58 33.56
N PHE A 75 -14.99 -10.60 32.60
CA PHE A 75 -16.43 -10.46 32.85
C PHE A 75 -17.01 -11.68 33.58
N PHE A 76 -16.53 -12.89 33.29
CA PHE A 76 -17.06 -14.14 33.88
C PHE A 76 -16.27 -14.67 35.08
N VAL A 77 -15.09 -14.11 35.36
CA VAL A 77 -14.16 -14.63 36.38
C VAL A 77 -14.31 -13.87 37.71
N PRO A 78 -14.27 -14.56 38.86
CA PRO A 78 -14.25 -13.93 40.18
C PRO A 78 -13.06 -12.97 40.34
N PRO A 79 -13.23 -11.83 41.05
CA PRO A 79 -12.20 -10.79 41.12
C PRO A 79 -10.88 -11.26 41.72
N GLU A 80 -10.88 -12.28 42.58
CA GLU A 80 -9.67 -12.82 43.23
C GLU A 80 -8.71 -13.43 42.20
N VAL A 81 -9.25 -14.08 41.17
CA VAL A 81 -8.47 -14.72 40.10
C VAL A 81 -7.85 -13.66 39.19
N SER A 82 -8.53 -12.52 39.00
CA SER A 82 -8.00 -11.39 38.20
C SER A 82 -6.75 -10.76 38.84
N VAL A 83 -6.73 -10.67 40.17
CA VAL A 83 -5.58 -10.14 40.93
C VAL A 83 -4.41 -11.13 40.90
N GLY A 84 -4.68 -12.43 41.03
CA GLY A 84 -3.65 -13.46 40.89
C GLY A 84 -3.00 -13.49 39.50
N LEU A 85 -3.80 -13.31 38.44
CA LEU A 85 -3.30 -13.23 37.06
C LEU A 85 -2.43 -11.99 36.80
N ALA A 86 -2.72 -10.87 37.47
CA ALA A 86 -1.92 -9.65 37.35
C ALA A 86 -0.52 -9.77 37.96
N ILE A 87 -0.28 -10.76 38.83
CA ILE A 87 1.05 -11.05 39.40
C ILE A 87 1.93 -11.81 38.39
N ILE A 88 1.32 -12.61 37.51
CA ILE A 88 2.03 -13.46 36.53
C ILE A 88 2.16 -12.76 35.18
N ALA A 89 1.11 -12.05 34.75
CA ALA A 89 1.09 -11.35 33.47
C ALA A 89 1.55 -9.90 33.64
N PRO A 90 2.67 -9.48 33.02
CA PRO A 90 3.12 -8.10 33.05
C PRO A 90 2.11 -7.19 32.33
N THR A 91 2.10 -5.90 32.69
CA THR A 91 1.18 -4.90 32.11
C THR A 91 1.28 -4.76 30.59
N ASN A 92 2.43 -5.12 30.00
CA ASN A 92 2.67 -5.09 28.55
C ASN A 92 2.44 -6.45 27.85
N PHE A 93 1.86 -7.43 28.54
CA PHE A 93 1.71 -8.80 28.03
C PHE A 93 1.01 -8.84 26.66
N THR A 94 -0.09 -8.10 26.48
CA THR A 94 -0.87 -8.12 25.25
C THR A 94 -0.11 -7.51 24.07
N ALA A 95 0.65 -6.43 24.32
CA ALA A 95 1.54 -5.84 23.32
C ALA A 95 2.69 -6.80 22.94
N CYS A 96 3.31 -7.47 23.91
CA CYS A 96 4.37 -8.44 23.60
C CYS A 96 3.84 -9.67 22.86
N ALA A 97 2.67 -10.18 23.25
CA ALA A 97 2.03 -11.32 22.62
C ALA A 97 1.60 -11.02 21.17
N SER A 98 1.10 -9.81 20.90
CA SER A 98 0.74 -9.40 19.54
C SER A 98 1.96 -9.29 18.61
N VAL A 99 3.10 -8.83 19.12
CA VAL A 99 4.37 -8.81 18.37
C VAL A 99 4.84 -10.23 18.04
N ILE A 100 4.81 -11.14 19.02
CA ILE A 100 5.19 -12.56 18.80
C ILE A 100 4.26 -13.20 17.76
N PHE A 101 2.95 -12.96 17.86
CA PHE A 101 1.98 -13.47 16.89
C PHE A 101 2.26 -12.93 15.49
N SER A 102 2.52 -11.62 15.36
CA SER A 102 2.84 -10.98 14.08
C SER A 102 4.11 -11.57 13.46
N ALA A 103 5.16 -11.82 14.26
CA ALA A 103 6.39 -12.44 13.78
C ALA A 103 6.15 -13.86 13.23
N ARG A 104 5.31 -14.67 13.90
CA ARG A 104 4.94 -16.01 13.44
C ARG A 104 4.09 -15.96 12.17
N LEU A 105 3.17 -15.01 12.08
CA LEU A 105 2.33 -14.83 10.90
C LEU A 105 3.18 -14.46 9.68
N ILE A 106 4.14 -13.56 9.83
CA ILE A 106 5.07 -13.18 8.75
C ILE A 106 5.87 -14.40 8.27
N ARG A 107 6.39 -15.21 9.19
CA ARG A 107 7.10 -16.44 8.85
C ARG A 107 6.21 -17.39 8.05
N TRP A 108 4.98 -17.60 8.49
CA TRP A 108 4.02 -18.46 7.80
C TRP A 108 3.70 -17.95 6.38
N VAL A 109 3.50 -16.64 6.22
CA VAL A 109 3.29 -16.03 4.89
C VAL A 109 4.49 -16.27 3.98
N TRP A 110 5.71 -16.20 4.50
CA TRP A 110 6.92 -16.44 3.72
C TRP A 110 7.04 -17.91 3.28
N GLU A 111 6.79 -18.84 4.19
CA GLU A 111 6.76 -20.29 3.89
C GLU A 111 5.70 -20.59 2.82
N TRP A 112 4.52 -19.97 2.91
CA TRP A 112 3.47 -20.11 1.91
C TRP A 112 3.88 -19.56 0.54
N LYS A 113 4.51 -18.38 0.48
CA LYS A 113 5.02 -17.80 -0.78
C LYS A 113 6.06 -18.71 -1.42
N ALA A 114 6.97 -19.27 -0.64
CA ALA A 114 7.98 -20.22 -1.13
C ALA A 114 7.31 -21.49 -1.69
N TRP A 115 6.32 -22.04 -0.97
CA TRP A 115 5.56 -23.20 -1.43
C TRP A 115 4.80 -22.94 -2.75
N VAL A 116 4.13 -21.79 -2.87
CA VAL A 116 3.40 -21.41 -4.10
C VAL A 116 4.35 -21.32 -5.30
N VAL A 117 5.54 -20.71 -5.14
CA VAL A 117 6.53 -20.61 -6.22
C VAL A 117 7.01 -21.98 -6.65
N HIS A 118 7.29 -22.89 -5.70
CA HIS A 118 7.65 -24.26 -6.01
C HIS A 118 6.54 -25.03 -6.72
N ALA A 119 5.29 -24.86 -6.30
CA ALA A 119 4.15 -25.53 -6.90
C ALA A 119 3.92 -25.11 -8.37
N ILE A 120 4.12 -23.83 -8.70
CA ILE A 120 3.97 -23.31 -10.06
C ILE A 120 5.16 -23.70 -10.95
N SER A 121 6.37 -23.78 -10.40
CA SER A 121 7.58 -24.13 -11.16
C SER A 121 7.63 -25.58 -11.64
N HIS A 122 6.86 -26.48 -11.04
CA HIS A 122 6.82 -27.91 -11.40
C HIS A 122 5.53 -28.31 -12.14
N GLY A 123 4.70 -27.33 -12.54
CA GLY A 123 3.49 -27.52 -13.35
C GLY A 123 3.70 -27.23 -14.82
#